data_AF-A0A2R7R6R4-F1
#
_entry.id   AF-A0A2R7R6R4-F1
#
_cell.length_a   1.000
_cell.length_b   1.000
_cell.length_c   1.000
_cell.angle_alpha   90.00
_cell.angle_beta   90.00
_cell.angle_gamma   90.00
#
_symmetry.space_group_name_H-M   'P 1'
#
loop_
_entity.id
_entity.type
_entity.pdbx_description
1 polymer ?
#
loop_
_entity_poly.entity_id
_entity_poly.type
_entity_poly.pdbx_seq_one_letter_code
_entity_poly.pdbx_strand_id
1 'polypeptide(L)'
;DDLMGLAFGIGRTGVRAKSRRALDELLPEALRALARTHPQAVLETLHIDLFGFSRGAASARDALTRLNRADGRAWLREQLHRTGWQLANEAAVPARPARFVGLFDTVVAINPQQRDELPDVALPAGCAAKVVQIAARDEHRYHFALTSVAPQHEEIALPGVHANIGGGYDQRIEGPKLLTRPLGQRVAGHGLADTEVPPLHLLQGTQVYRQARAACQRWQAELGLGDDAVWVDVWHRWQAQRVAGSASVLPQWVLYAHAAVVLKRDIDGRYQWVALRLIQQRAAAAGVRWLADADDVAELTLPDVLRPIAARLVSGQALDAAQEQLLRQHYLMQSAHWNFDALGDTALLYAADEGTRELPYRPGPGLFYINRPTEDGKRVVLPNV
;
A
#
# COMPACT_ATOMS: atom_id res chain seq x y z
N ASP A 1 -13.12 -5.80 -18.13
CA ASP A 1 -11.93 -5.54 -17.30
C ASP A 1 -11.77 -6.64 -16.28
N ASP A 2 -10.60 -7.28 -16.24
CA ASP A 2 -10.28 -8.33 -15.29
C ASP A 2 -10.12 -7.72 -13.88
N LEU A 3 -10.80 -8.30 -12.88
CA LEU A 3 -10.73 -7.90 -11.46
C LEU A 3 -9.29 -7.91 -10.95
N MET A 4 -8.48 -8.85 -11.45
CA MET A 4 -7.04 -8.87 -11.16
C MET A 4 -6.33 -7.63 -11.71
N GLY A 5 -6.76 -7.10 -12.85
CA GLY A 5 -6.23 -5.86 -13.40
C GLY A 5 -6.65 -4.60 -12.65
N LEU A 6 -7.79 -4.60 -11.97
CA LEU A 6 -8.17 -3.51 -11.06
C LEU A 6 -7.42 -3.60 -9.72
N ALA A 7 -7.34 -4.80 -9.13
CA ALA A 7 -6.67 -5.04 -7.85
C ALA A 7 -5.14 -4.86 -7.93
N PHE A 8 -4.52 -5.35 -9.01
CA PHE A 8 -3.07 -5.26 -9.23
C PHE A 8 -2.67 -4.11 -10.16
N GLY A 9 -3.61 -3.39 -10.77
CA GLY A 9 -3.30 -2.29 -11.68
C GLY A 9 -2.66 -2.78 -12.97
N ILE A 10 -3.33 -3.67 -13.71
CA ILE A 10 -2.90 -4.22 -15.00
C ILE A 10 -3.79 -3.64 -16.12
N GLY A 11 -3.24 -3.43 -17.31
CA GLY A 11 -3.98 -2.86 -18.45
C GLY A 11 -4.13 -1.33 -18.36
N ARG A 12 -5.38 -0.81 -18.42
CA ARG A 12 -5.66 0.65 -18.42
C ARG A 12 -5.23 1.37 -17.14
N THR A 13 -5.09 0.63 -16.04
CA THR A 13 -4.59 1.08 -14.73
C THR A 13 -3.10 0.78 -14.54
N GLY A 14 -2.44 0.22 -15.55
CA GLY A 14 -1.04 -0.18 -15.55
C GLY A 14 -0.04 0.97 -15.51
N VAL A 15 1.16 0.64 -15.04
CA VAL A 15 2.26 1.59 -14.85
C VAL A 15 2.57 2.38 -16.14
N ARG A 16 2.73 1.68 -17.27
CA ARG A 16 2.97 2.30 -18.59
C ARG A 16 1.78 3.09 -19.11
N ALA A 17 0.55 2.63 -18.86
CA ALA A 17 -0.65 3.36 -19.26
C ALA A 17 -0.76 4.72 -18.54
N LYS A 18 -0.44 4.75 -17.24
CA LYS A 18 -0.39 5.99 -16.45
C LYS A 18 0.75 6.91 -16.88
N SER A 19 1.93 6.35 -17.15
CA SER A 19 3.08 7.08 -17.71
C SER A 19 2.73 7.74 -19.05
N ARG A 20 2.13 6.99 -19.98
CA ARG A 20 1.63 7.52 -21.26
C ARG A 20 0.57 8.58 -21.06
N ARG A 21 -0.44 8.36 -20.22
CA ARG A 21 -1.46 9.39 -19.95
C ARG A 21 -0.85 10.68 -19.41
N ALA A 22 0.10 10.58 -18.47
CA ALA A 22 0.77 11.75 -17.92
C ALA A 22 1.55 12.53 -18.98
N LEU A 23 2.33 11.83 -19.81
CA LEU A 23 3.21 12.45 -20.80
C LEU A 23 2.49 12.85 -22.10
N ASP A 24 1.63 12.01 -22.64
CA ASP A 24 1.05 12.18 -23.98
C ASP A 24 -0.28 12.95 -23.97
N GLU A 25 -0.98 13.00 -22.83
CA GLU A 25 -2.27 13.68 -22.71
C GLU A 25 -2.17 14.90 -21.79
N LEU A 26 -1.82 14.69 -20.52
CA LEU A 26 -1.92 15.73 -19.48
C LEU A 26 -0.83 16.80 -19.58
N LEU A 27 0.43 16.41 -19.82
CA LEU A 27 1.54 17.35 -19.94
C LEU A 27 1.35 18.34 -21.11
N PRO A 28 0.99 17.91 -22.34
CA PRO A 28 0.72 18.84 -23.44
C PRO A 28 -0.44 19.79 -23.16
N GLU A 29 -1.48 19.34 -22.46
CA GLU A 29 -2.60 20.18 -22.04
C GLU A 29 -2.14 21.27 -21.07
N ALA A 30 -1.38 20.90 -20.03
CA ALA A 30 -0.83 21.83 -19.07
C ALA A 30 0.13 22.84 -19.72
N LEU A 31 1.01 22.38 -20.62
CA LEU A 31 1.92 23.25 -21.35
C LEU A 31 1.17 24.26 -22.23
N ARG A 32 0.09 23.85 -22.91
CA ARG A 32 -0.77 24.78 -23.69
C ARG A 32 -1.44 25.81 -22.79
N ALA A 33 -1.95 25.39 -21.64
CA ALA A 33 -2.61 26.30 -20.70
C ALA A 33 -1.61 27.35 -20.18
N LEU A 34 -0.40 26.93 -19.82
CA LEU A 34 0.66 27.82 -19.34
C LEU A 34 1.22 28.74 -20.45
N ALA A 35 1.36 28.26 -21.68
CA ALA A 35 1.80 29.10 -22.79
C ALA A 35 0.85 30.27 -23.03
N ARG A 36 -0.47 30.05 -22.88
CA ARG A 36 -1.49 31.11 -23.04
C ARG A 36 -1.38 32.22 -22.00
N THR A 37 -0.88 31.92 -20.80
CA THR A 37 -0.66 32.93 -19.76
C THR A 37 0.68 33.66 -19.94
N HIS A 38 1.55 33.17 -20.83
CA HIS A 38 2.89 33.72 -21.08
C HIS A 38 3.21 33.80 -22.60
N PRO A 39 2.42 34.53 -23.41
CA PRO A 39 2.47 34.47 -24.88
C PRO A 39 3.77 34.96 -25.54
N GLN A 40 4.61 35.68 -24.79
CA GLN A 40 5.90 36.20 -25.27
C GLN A 40 7.09 35.59 -24.52
N ALA A 41 6.86 34.62 -23.63
CA ALA A 41 7.94 34.00 -22.89
C ALA A 41 8.76 33.08 -23.80
N VAL A 42 10.09 33.25 -23.73
CA VAL A 42 11.04 32.32 -24.33
C VAL A 42 11.51 31.38 -23.22
N LEU A 43 11.41 30.07 -23.47
CA LEU A 43 11.83 29.06 -22.51
C LEU A 43 13.36 28.91 -22.56
N GLU A 44 14.03 29.36 -21.50
CA GLU A 44 15.47 29.22 -21.36
C GLU A 44 15.89 27.84 -20.85
N THR A 45 15.15 27.27 -19.90
CA THR A 45 15.44 25.94 -19.34
C THR A 45 14.18 25.28 -18.80
N LEU A 46 14.00 24.02 -19.15
CA LEU A 46 12.95 23.15 -18.62
C LEU A 46 13.48 22.32 -17.46
N HIS A 47 12.74 22.33 -16.34
CA HIS A 47 12.90 21.39 -15.24
C HIS A 47 11.59 20.63 -15.04
N ILE A 48 11.69 19.33 -14.80
CA ILE A 48 10.58 18.43 -14.49
C ILE A 48 10.78 17.91 -13.07
N ASP A 49 9.74 17.99 -12.24
CA ASP A 49 9.71 17.31 -10.95
C ASP A 49 8.66 16.19 -11.01
N LEU A 50 9.07 14.97 -10.67
CA LEU A 50 8.22 13.79 -10.71
C LEU A 50 7.93 13.32 -9.29
N PHE A 51 6.66 13.08 -9.00
CA PHE A 51 6.23 12.51 -7.73
C PHE A 51 5.38 11.29 -7.99
N GLY A 52 5.51 10.27 -7.14
CA GLY A 52 4.68 9.08 -7.26
C GLY A 52 4.64 8.25 -5.99
N PHE A 53 3.48 7.66 -5.73
CA PHE A 53 3.25 6.70 -4.65
C PHE A 53 2.93 5.32 -5.23
N SER A 54 3.52 4.26 -4.67
CA SER A 54 3.19 2.87 -5.00
C SER A 54 3.43 2.58 -6.49
N ARG A 55 2.42 2.13 -7.21
CA ARG A 55 2.44 1.99 -8.68
C ARG A 55 2.62 3.32 -9.40
N GLY A 56 2.16 4.43 -8.83
CA GLY A 56 2.45 5.78 -9.34
C GLY A 56 3.92 6.14 -9.24
N ALA A 57 4.64 5.63 -8.23
CA ALA A 57 6.09 5.74 -8.14
C ALA A 57 6.77 4.94 -9.25
N ALA A 58 6.28 3.73 -9.55
CA ALA A 58 6.73 2.97 -10.72
C ALA A 58 6.45 3.72 -12.03
N SER A 59 5.31 4.42 -12.15
CA SER A 59 5.01 5.24 -13.33
C SER A 59 5.92 6.45 -13.44
N ALA A 60 6.31 7.07 -12.32
CA ALA A 60 7.29 8.14 -12.31
C ALA A 60 8.67 7.65 -12.78
N ARG A 61 9.08 6.43 -12.38
CA ARG A 61 10.33 5.80 -12.84
C ARG A 61 10.28 5.53 -14.35
N ASP A 62 9.20 4.93 -14.85
CA ASP A 62 9.00 4.67 -16.28
C ASP A 62 8.97 5.97 -17.11
N ALA A 63 8.28 7.00 -16.63
CA ALA A 63 8.25 8.31 -17.26
C ALA A 63 9.64 8.95 -17.30
N LEU A 64 10.41 8.88 -16.21
CA LEU A 64 11.77 9.39 -16.16
C LEU A 64 12.67 8.68 -17.17
N THR A 65 12.60 7.35 -17.23
CA THR A 65 13.39 6.56 -18.19
C THR A 65 13.06 6.98 -19.61
N ARG A 66 11.77 7.14 -19.95
CA ARG A 66 11.36 7.65 -21.25
C ARG A 66 11.93 9.04 -21.53
N LEU A 67 11.80 9.99 -20.60
CA LEU A 67 12.27 11.37 -20.75
C LEU A 67 13.79 11.49 -20.91
N ASN A 68 14.55 10.57 -20.31
CA ASN A 68 16.01 10.54 -20.37
C ASN A 68 16.57 9.92 -21.67
N ARG A 69 15.74 9.31 -22.51
CA ARG A 69 16.18 8.80 -23.82
C ARG A 69 16.25 9.90 -24.87
N ALA A 70 17.07 9.71 -25.90
CA ALA A 70 17.25 10.72 -26.96
C ALA A 70 15.95 11.00 -27.73
N ASP A 71 15.19 9.95 -28.05
CA ASP A 71 13.86 10.03 -28.66
C ASP A 71 12.85 10.72 -27.72
N GLY A 72 12.88 10.41 -26.42
CA GLY A 72 12.05 11.08 -25.41
C GLY A 72 12.33 12.58 -25.30
N ARG A 73 13.60 12.99 -25.32
CA ARG A 73 13.97 14.43 -25.33
C ARG A 73 13.57 15.14 -26.61
N ALA A 74 13.72 14.47 -27.76
CA ALA A 74 13.27 15.03 -29.03
C ALA A 74 11.75 15.21 -29.05
N TRP A 75 11.02 14.20 -28.58
CA TRP A 75 9.57 14.26 -28.39
C TRP A 75 9.16 15.42 -27.46
N LEU A 76 9.85 15.61 -26.33
CA LEU A 76 9.55 16.68 -25.38
C LEU A 76 9.74 18.08 -26.00
N ARG A 77 10.81 18.27 -26.78
CA ARG A 77 11.03 19.50 -27.57
C ARG A 77 9.91 19.73 -28.58
N GLU A 78 9.50 18.69 -29.29
CA GLU A 78 8.37 18.78 -30.22
C GLU A 78 7.07 19.17 -29.50
N GLN A 79 6.79 18.58 -28.33
CA GLN A 79 5.61 18.94 -27.54
C GLN A 79 5.64 20.40 -27.10
N LEU A 80 6.79 20.93 -26.67
CA LEU A 80 6.91 22.35 -26.31
C LEU A 80 6.55 23.26 -27.51
N HIS A 81 7.10 22.99 -28.69
CA HIS A 81 6.75 23.76 -29.90
C HIS A 81 5.27 23.65 -30.26
N ARG A 82 4.71 22.43 -30.28
CA ARG A 82 3.29 22.18 -30.59
C ARG A 82 2.32 22.83 -29.59
N THR A 83 2.78 23.07 -28.37
CA THR A 83 1.98 23.66 -27.30
C THR A 83 2.14 25.17 -27.18
N GLY A 84 2.95 25.78 -28.06
CA GLY A 84 3.08 27.24 -28.21
C GLY A 84 4.32 27.85 -27.57
N TRP A 85 5.26 27.04 -27.08
CA TRP A 85 6.50 27.55 -26.48
C TRP A 85 7.57 27.82 -27.54
N GLN A 86 8.26 28.96 -27.40
CA GLN A 86 9.50 29.24 -28.10
C GLN A 86 10.68 28.85 -27.22
N LEU A 87 11.62 28.07 -27.76
CA LEU A 87 12.83 27.66 -27.04
C LEU A 87 13.98 28.63 -27.36
N ALA A 88 14.73 29.04 -26.35
CA ALA A 88 15.89 29.91 -26.55
C ALA A 88 16.98 29.24 -27.43
N ASN A 89 17.16 27.93 -27.24
CA ASN A 89 18.09 27.08 -27.98
C ASN A 89 17.79 25.60 -27.67
N GLU A 90 18.51 24.66 -28.27
CA GLU A 90 18.32 23.22 -28.01
C GLU A 90 18.63 22.82 -26.55
N ALA A 91 19.52 23.54 -25.86
CA ALA A 91 19.87 23.26 -24.46
C ALA A 91 18.76 23.65 -23.47
N ALA A 92 17.71 24.36 -23.92
CA ALA A 92 16.53 24.62 -23.11
C ALA A 92 15.84 23.33 -22.62
N VAL A 93 16.00 22.22 -23.34
CA VAL A 93 15.65 20.88 -22.84
C VAL A 93 16.95 20.12 -22.54
N PRO A 94 17.41 20.08 -21.29
CA PRO A 94 18.68 19.48 -20.95
C PRO A 94 18.64 17.96 -21.15
N ALA A 95 19.83 17.33 -21.22
CA ALA A 95 19.96 15.88 -21.36
C ALA A 95 19.27 15.09 -20.23
N ARG A 96 19.08 15.73 -19.07
CA ARG A 96 18.43 15.21 -17.87
C ARG A 96 17.42 16.27 -17.39
N PRO A 97 16.19 16.28 -17.92
CA PRO A 97 15.21 17.31 -17.61
C PRO A 97 14.64 17.19 -16.19
N ALA A 98 14.78 16.03 -15.55
CA ALA A 98 14.27 15.84 -14.19
C ALA A 98 15.20 16.46 -13.14
N ARG A 99 14.66 17.40 -12.38
CA ARG A 99 15.33 18.02 -11.24
C ARG A 99 15.12 17.17 -9.98
N PHE A 100 13.86 16.93 -9.61
CA PHE A 100 13.54 16.15 -8.44
C PHE A 100 12.64 14.95 -8.77
N VAL A 101 12.93 13.80 -8.15
CA VAL A 101 12.10 12.59 -8.24
C VAL A 101 11.77 12.13 -6.82
N GLY A 102 10.56 12.41 -6.36
CA GLY A 102 10.05 12.06 -5.03
C GLY A 102 9.16 10.83 -5.06
N LEU A 103 9.66 9.72 -4.53
CA LEU A 103 8.97 8.44 -4.54
C LEU A 103 8.50 8.05 -3.14
N PHE A 104 7.28 7.55 -3.08
CA PHE A 104 6.73 6.94 -1.88
C PHE A 104 6.53 5.46 -2.17
N ASP A 105 7.32 4.64 -1.50
CA ASP A 105 7.13 3.20 -1.37
C ASP A 105 6.81 2.47 -2.68
N THR A 106 7.75 2.50 -3.64
CA THR A 106 7.53 1.96 -4.99
C THR A 106 7.14 0.49 -4.97
N VAL A 107 6.01 0.16 -5.58
CA VAL A 107 5.54 -1.21 -5.79
C VAL A 107 5.25 -1.41 -7.28
N VAL A 108 5.89 -2.42 -7.86
CA VAL A 108 5.66 -2.82 -9.26
C VAL A 108 4.77 -4.05 -9.27
N ALA A 109 3.59 -3.93 -9.89
CA ALA A 109 2.78 -5.10 -10.19
C ALA A 109 3.37 -5.79 -11.43
N ILE A 110 3.94 -6.98 -11.22
CA ILE A 110 4.45 -7.81 -12.30
C ILE A 110 3.33 -8.77 -12.72
N ASN A 111 2.82 -8.64 -13.94
CA ASN A 111 2.01 -9.68 -14.56
C ASN A 111 2.93 -10.61 -15.37
N PRO A 112 3.15 -11.88 -14.95
CA PRO A 112 3.99 -12.82 -15.68
C PRO A 112 3.50 -13.10 -17.11
N GLN A 113 2.20 -12.92 -17.38
CA GLN A 113 1.59 -13.18 -18.68
C GLN A 113 1.73 -12.01 -19.69
N GLN A 114 2.18 -10.82 -19.25
CA GLN A 114 2.30 -9.64 -20.11
C GLN A 114 3.72 -9.03 -20.02
N ARG A 115 4.73 -9.80 -20.42
CA ARG A 115 6.14 -9.38 -20.37
C ARG A 115 6.43 -8.10 -21.16
N ASP A 116 5.73 -7.87 -22.27
CA ASP A 116 5.93 -6.68 -23.12
C ASP A 116 5.39 -5.39 -22.50
N GLU A 117 4.57 -5.50 -21.46
CA GLU A 117 4.01 -4.37 -20.71
C GLU A 117 4.80 -4.03 -19.43
N LEU A 118 5.92 -4.74 -19.19
CA LEU A 118 6.75 -4.46 -18.02
C LEU A 118 7.30 -3.02 -18.08
N PRO A 119 7.07 -2.22 -17.03
CA PRO A 119 7.58 -0.85 -16.98
C PRO A 119 9.10 -0.84 -16.80
N ASP A 120 9.74 0.20 -17.33
CA ASP A 120 11.17 0.39 -17.14
C ASP A 120 11.41 1.20 -15.86
N VAL A 121 11.77 0.52 -14.78
CA VAL A 121 11.85 1.12 -13.45
C VAL A 121 13.29 1.36 -12.99
N ALA A 122 14.31 1.05 -13.79
CA ALA A 122 15.69 1.27 -13.38
C ALA A 122 15.99 2.77 -13.23
N LEU A 123 16.58 3.15 -12.09
CA LEU A 123 17.04 4.53 -11.83
C LEU A 123 18.58 4.55 -11.76
N PRO A 124 19.29 4.62 -12.90
CA PRO A 124 20.75 4.69 -12.90
C PRO A 124 21.25 5.98 -12.23
N ALA A 125 22.53 5.97 -11.82
CA ALA A 125 23.17 7.14 -11.24
C ALA A 125 23.10 8.34 -12.20
N GLY A 126 22.70 9.50 -11.68
CA GLY A 126 22.53 10.72 -12.48
C GLY A 126 21.31 10.74 -13.40
N CYS A 127 20.33 9.86 -13.24
CA CYS A 127 19.07 9.93 -14.00
C CYS A 127 18.25 11.21 -13.72
N ALA A 128 18.44 11.85 -12.57
CA ALA A 128 17.88 13.15 -12.21
C ALA A 128 18.89 13.91 -11.33
N ALA A 129 18.66 15.20 -11.07
CA ALA A 129 19.53 15.95 -10.16
C ALA A 129 19.42 15.43 -8.71
N LYS A 130 18.22 15.06 -8.27
CA LYS A 130 17.98 14.41 -6.98
C LYS A 130 16.83 13.41 -7.06
N VAL A 131 17.06 12.20 -6.54
CA VAL A 131 16.04 11.17 -6.34
C VAL A 131 15.99 10.85 -4.84
N VAL A 132 14.78 10.79 -4.29
CA VAL A 132 14.53 10.39 -2.90
C VAL A 132 13.35 9.43 -2.88
N GLN A 133 13.51 8.30 -2.19
CA GLN A 133 12.42 7.38 -1.88
C GLN A 133 12.18 7.29 -0.38
N ILE A 134 10.92 7.40 0.04
CA ILE A 134 10.49 7.03 1.39
C ILE A 134 9.91 5.62 1.33
N ALA A 135 10.47 4.68 2.09
CA ALA A 135 10.03 3.30 2.15
C ALA A 135 9.28 3.00 3.46
N ALA A 136 8.23 2.20 3.37
CA ALA A 136 7.51 1.68 4.52
C ALA A 136 8.32 0.58 5.20
N ARG A 137 8.81 0.84 6.42
CA ARG A 137 9.63 -0.08 7.21
C ARG A 137 8.86 -1.34 7.60
N ASP A 138 7.58 -1.19 7.96
CA ASP A 138 6.78 -2.23 8.61
C ASP A 138 5.83 -2.93 7.62
N GLU A 139 5.88 -2.58 6.33
CA GLU A 139 5.13 -3.25 5.27
C GLU A 139 5.71 -4.64 4.98
N HIS A 140 4.87 -5.67 4.98
CA HIS A 140 5.29 -7.05 4.77
C HIS A 140 4.21 -7.89 4.08
N ARG A 141 3.27 -7.26 3.36
CA ARG A 141 2.33 -7.98 2.49
C ARG A 141 3.07 -8.59 1.31
N TYR A 142 2.68 -9.81 0.98
CA TYR A 142 3.25 -10.59 -0.12
C TYR A 142 3.20 -9.85 -1.47
N HIS A 143 2.14 -9.09 -1.72
CA HIS A 143 1.92 -8.40 -3.00
C HIS A 143 2.46 -6.96 -3.04
N PHE A 144 3.17 -6.51 -1.99
CA PHE A 144 3.68 -5.14 -1.84
C PHE A 144 5.21 -5.10 -1.76
N ALA A 145 5.86 -5.86 -2.65
CA ALA A 145 7.31 -5.87 -2.76
C ALA A 145 7.84 -4.45 -3.09
N LEU A 146 8.83 -3.99 -2.33
CA LEU A 146 9.48 -2.70 -2.54
C LEU A 146 10.40 -2.80 -3.75
N THR A 147 10.35 -1.84 -4.67
CA THR A 147 11.44 -1.65 -5.65
C THR A 147 12.38 -0.58 -5.11
N SER A 148 13.56 -1.00 -4.62
CA SER A 148 14.51 -0.10 -3.99
C SER A 148 15.10 0.91 -4.98
N VAL A 149 15.59 2.04 -4.46
CA VAL A 149 16.44 3.00 -5.19
C VAL A 149 17.89 3.01 -4.69
N ALA A 150 18.18 2.24 -3.64
CA ALA A 150 19.51 2.06 -3.10
C ALA A 150 20.35 1.09 -3.96
N PRO A 151 21.69 1.22 -3.96
CA PRO A 151 22.47 2.26 -3.28
C PRO A 151 22.61 3.57 -4.07
N GLN A 152 22.05 3.65 -5.29
CA GLN A 152 22.32 4.78 -6.20
C GLN A 152 21.69 6.10 -5.73
N HIS A 153 20.60 6.05 -4.98
CA HIS A 153 19.85 7.22 -4.53
C HIS A 153 19.47 7.13 -3.05
N GLU A 154 18.99 8.25 -2.50
CA GLU A 154 18.58 8.34 -1.09
C GLU A 154 17.29 7.54 -0.87
N GLU A 155 17.36 6.51 -0.02
CA GLU A 155 16.22 5.72 0.42
C GLU A 155 16.09 5.83 1.95
N ILE A 156 14.94 6.33 2.42
CA ILE A 156 14.67 6.55 3.85
C ILE A 156 13.54 5.64 4.28
N ALA A 157 13.82 4.72 5.19
CA ALA A 157 12.79 3.90 5.82
C ALA A 157 12.14 4.66 6.98
N LEU A 158 10.82 4.82 6.94
CA LEU A 158 10.04 5.36 8.05
C LEU A 158 9.15 4.28 8.68
N PRO A 159 8.86 4.35 10.00
CA PRO A 159 7.86 3.50 10.64
C PRO A 159 6.52 3.50 9.89
N GLY A 160 5.83 2.36 9.91
CA GLY A 160 4.53 2.20 9.28
C GLY A 160 4.50 1.37 8.01
N VAL A 161 3.29 1.16 7.53
CA VAL A 161 2.99 0.36 6.33
C VAL A 161 2.77 1.24 5.10
N HIS A 162 2.55 0.64 3.93
CA HIS A 162 2.51 1.31 2.63
C HIS A 162 1.74 2.65 2.59
N ALA A 163 0.49 2.68 3.08
CA ALA A 163 -0.35 3.88 3.09
C ALA A 163 -0.10 4.79 4.30
N ASN A 164 0.66 4.35 5.31
CA ASN A 164 1.23 5.29 6.28
C ASN A 164 2.32 6.18 5.64
N ILE A 165 2.90 5.77 4.50
CA ILE A 165 3.94 6.53 3.80
C ILE A 165 3.35 7.35 2.65
N GLY A 166 2.62 6.71 1.74
CA GLY A 166 2.06 7.41 0.58
C GLY A 166 0.70 8.06 0.81
N GLY A 167 0.10 7.80 1.96
CA GLY A 167 -1.22 8.28 2.34
C GLY A 167 -2.38 7.46 1.80
N GLY A 168 -3.59 7.95 2.08
CA GLY A 168 -4.86 7.31 1.73
C GLY A 168 -5.65 6.79 2.93
N TYR A 169 -5.23 7.12 4.17
CA TYR A 169 -5.99 6.81 5.37
C TYR A 169 -6.75 8.04 5.87
N ASP A 170 -8.08 7.96 5.87
CA ASP A 170 -9.01 8.91 6.50
C ASP A 170 -9.88 8.26 7.58
N GLN A 171 -9.84 6.93 7.67
CA GLN A 171 -10.58 6.14 8.63
C GLN A 171 -10.12 6.38 10.07
N ARG A 172 -11.09 6.43 10.98
CA ARG A 172 -10.88 6.56 12.44
C ARG A 172 -10.81 5.21 13.16
N ILE A 173 -11.21 4.15 12.48
CA ILE A 173 -11.23 2.78 13.01
C ILE A 173 -10.43 1.91 12.05
N GLU A 174 -9.53 1.12 12.62
CA GLU A 174 -8.87 0.01 11.94
C GLU A 174 -9.61 -1.29 12.26
N GLY A 175 -9.89 -2.09 11.24
CA GLY A 175 -10.46 -3.43 11.40
C GLY A 175 -11.99 -3.50 11.31
N PRO A 176 -12.59 -4.69 11.55
CA PRO A 176 -11.93 -5.91 12.02
C PRO A 176 -10.96 -6.53 10.99
N LYS A 177 -9.76 -6.94 11.44
CA LYS A 177 -8.74 -7.62 10.64
C LYS A 177 -8.30 -8.91 11.29
N LEU A 178 -8.23 -9.99 10.53
CA LEU A 178 -7.65 -11.26 10.95
C LEU A 178 -6.12 -11.16 10.92
N LEU A 179 -5.49 -10.94 12.08
CA LEU A 179 -4.03 -10.86 12.20
C LEU A 179 -3.35 -12.23 12.01
N THR A 180 -4.09 -13.32 12.23
CA THR A 180 -3.62 -14.68 11.97
C THR A 180 -4.50 -15.38 10.96
N ARG A 181 -3.91 -16.27 10.15
CA ARG A 181 -4.66 -17.14 9.26
C ARG A 181 -5.64 -17.98 10.08
N PRO A 182 -6.94 -18.02 9.72
CA PRO A 182 -7.89 -18.91 10.37
C PRO A 182 -7.42 -20.36 10.34
N LEU A 183 -7.23 -20.93 11.53
CA LEU A 183 -6.89 -22.35 11.69
C LEU A 183 -8.17 -23.14 11.90
N GLY A 184 -8.33 -24.26 11.21
CA GLY A 184 -9.48 -25.15 11.32
C GLY A 184 -9.13 -26.48 11.95
N GLN A 185 -9.99 -26.98 12.84
CA GLN A 185 -9.89 -28.30 13.44
C GLN A 185 -11.23 -29.03 13.34
N ARG A 186 -11.21 -30.30 12.93
CA ARG A 186 -12.37 -31.18 13.04
C ARG A 186 -12.68 -31.45 14.51
N VAL A 187 -13.93 -31.24 14.91
CA VAL A 187 -14.44 -31.60 16.23
C VAL A 187 -15.10 -32.97 16.13
N ALA A 188 -14.67 -33.92 16.95
CA ALA A 188 -15.22 -35.27 17.03
C ALA A 188 -15.71 -35.56 18.45
N GLY A 189 -16.59 -36.55 18.61
CA GLY A 189 -17.10 -36.95 19.93
C GLY A 189 -17.91 -35.86 20.65
N HIS A 190 -18.51 -34.93 19.90
CA HIS A 190 -19.23 -33.78 20.45
C HIS A 190 -20.65 -34.10 20.94
N GLY A 191 -21.25 -35.20 20.50
CA GLY A 191 -22.60 -35.61 20.91
C GLY A 191 -23.74 -34.70 20.43
N LEU A 192 -23.46 -33.77 19.51
CA LEU A 192 -24.43 -32.85 18.90
C LEU A 192 -25.13 -33.51 17.71
N ALA A 193 -26.37 -33.14 17.47
CA ALA A 193 -27.07 -33.49 16.24
C ALA A 193 -26.43 -32.78 15.03
N ASP A 194 -26.58 -33.38 13.85
CA ASP A 194 -26.07 -32.79 12.62
C ASP A 194 -26.67 -31.39 12.42
N THR A 195 -25.81 -30.42 12.05
CA THR A 195 -26.16 -29.01 11.83
C THR A 195 -26.57 -28.20 13.08
N GLU A 196 -26.53 -28.81 14.27
CA GLU A 196 -26.78 -28.11 15.52
C GLU A 196 -25.71 -27.06 15.80
N VAL A 197 -26.09 -25.91 16.36
CA VAL A 197 -25.14 -24.86 16.76
C VAL A 197 -24.37 -25.34 17.99
N PRO A 198 -23.05 -25.56 17.90
CA PRO A 198 -22.26 -26.02 19.04
C PRO A 198 -22.19 -24.94 20.13
N PRO A 199 -22.18 -25.32 21.42
CA PRO A 199 -21.99 -24.37 22.49
C PRO A 199 -20.58 -23.77 22.45
N LEU A 200 -20.43 -22.50 22.82
CA LEU A 200 -19.16 -21.77 22.70
C LEU A 200 -17.99 -22.45 23.44
N HIS A 201 -18.24 -23.02 24.62
CA HIS A 201 -17.20 -23.70 25.41
C HIS A 201 -16.57 -24.89 24.67
N LEU A 202 -17.34 -25.56 23.81
CA LEU A 202 -16.84 -26.68 22.99
C LEU A 202 -15.87 -26.16 21.91
N LEU A 203 -16.17 -25.01 21.31
CA LEU A 203 -15.26 -24.35 20.35
C LEU A 203 -14.00 -23.81 21.04
N GLN A 204 -14.15 -23.22 22.23
CA GLN A 204 -13.04 -22.72 23.05
C GLN A 204 -12.17 -23.85 23.62
N GLY A 205 -12.71 -25.07 23.74
CA GLY A 205 -11.97 -26.27 24.13
C GLY A 205 -11.03 -26.83 23.05
N THR A 206 -11.09 -26.31 21.82
CA THR A 206 -10.28 -26.81 20.71
C THR A 206 -8.80 -26.41 20.78
N GLN A 207 -7.93 -27.17 20.11
CA GLN A 207 -6.51 -26.86 20.01
C GLN A 207 -6.27 -25.58 19.20
N VAL A 208 -7.06 -25.37 18.14
CA VAL A 208 -6.97 -24.14 17.31
C VAL A 208 -7.32 -22.89 18.10
N TYR A 209 -8.30 -22.95 19.01
CA TYR A 209 -8.60 -21.83 19.91
C TYR A 209 -7.43 -21.54 20.87
N ARG A 210 -6.85 -22.58 21.49
CA ARG A 210 -5.68 -22.40 22.36
C ARG A 210 -4.48 -21.78 21.63
N GLN A 211 -4.23 -22.20 20.39
CA GLN A 211 -3.17 -21.62 19.55
C GLN A 211 -3.47 -20.16 19.20
N ALA A 212 -4.70 -19.84 18.81
CA ALA A 212 -5.12 -18.47 18.53
C ALA A 212 -5.01 -17.59 19.77
N ARG A 213 -5.32 -18.09 20.97
CA ARG A 213 -5.16 -17.36 22.24
C ARG A 213 -3.70 -17.06 22.56
N ALA A 214 -2.80 -18.01 22.38
CA ALA A 214 -1.36 -17.77 22.54
C ALA A 214 -0.83 -16.75 21.52
N ALA A 215 -1.34 -16.75 20.29
CA ALA A 215 -1.01 -15.74 19.29
C ALA A 215 -1.58 -14.36 19.64
N CYS A 216 -2.82 -14.30 20.15
CA CYS A 216 -3.48 -13.09 20.59
C CYS A 216 -2.66 -12.38 21.68
N GLN A 217 -2.18 -13.11 22.69
CA GLN A 217 -1.32 -12.56 23.74
C GLN A 217 -0.02 -11.95 23.20
N ARG A 218 0.59 -12.56 22.18
CA ARG A 218 1.77 -11.99 21.52
C ARG A 218 1.45 -10.70 20.78
N TRP A 219 0.33 -10.68 20.05
CA TRP A 219 -0.12 -9.49 19.34
C TRP A 219 -0.48 -8.34 20.28
N GLN A 220 -1.14 -8.64 21.41
CA GLN A 220 -1.43 -7.67 22.46
C GLN A 220 -0.14 -7.06 23.03
N ALA A 221 0.85 -7.90 23.35
CA ALA A 221 2.15 -7.44 23.84
C ALA A 221 2.92 -6.63 22.79
N GLU A 222 2.92 -7.09 21.53
CA GLU A 222 3.61 -6.42 20.43
C GLU A 222 3.00 -5.05 20.13
N LEU A 223 1.67 -4.96 20.05
CA LEU A 223 0.97 -3.71 19.74
C LEU A 223 0.77 -2.82 20.97
N GLY A 224 0.98 -3.35 22.18
CA GLY A 224 0.65 -2.67 23.43
C GLY A 224 -0.85 -2.42 23.57
N LEU A 225 -1.69 -3.37 23.16
CA LEU A 225 -3.15 -3.26 23.13
C LEU A 225 -3.82 -4.33 23.99
N GLY A 226 -5.02 -4.03 24.50
CA GLY A 226 -5.81 -4.92 25.36
C GLY A 226 -6.81 -5.80 24.60
N ASP A 227 -7.61 -6.53 25.38
CA ASP A 227 -8.68 -7.43 24.89
C ASP A 227 -9.81 -6.69 24.14
N ASP A 228 -9.95 -5.38 24.37
CA ASP A 228 -10.90 -4.49 23.70
C ASP A 228 -10.52 -4.24 22.23
N ALA A 229 -9.23 -4.30 21.92
CA ALA A 229 -8.70 -4.02 20.59
C ALA A 229 -8.21 -5.27 19.85
N VAL A 230 -7.69 -6.26 20.58
CA VAL A 230 -7.14 -7.49 20.01
C VAL A 230 -7.70 -8.69 20.76
N TRP A 231 -8.48 -9.53 20.09
CA TRP A 231 -9.12 -10.69 20.71
C TRP A 231 -9.07 -11.94 19.81
N VAL A 232 -9.51 -13.08 20.35
CA VAL A 232 -9.70 -14.30 19.55
C VAL A 232 -11.16 -14.43 19.18
N ASP A 233 -11.42 -14.52 17.87
CA ASP A 233 -12.72 -14.94 17.38
C ASP A 233 -12.72 -16.45 17.08
N VAL A 234 -13.85 -17.10 17.35
CA VAL A 234 -14.01 -18.54 17.19
C VAL A 234 -15.39 -18.86 16.63
N TRP A 235 -15.42 -19.62 15.55
CA TRP A 235 -16.64 -19.97 14.86
C TRP A 235 -16.64 -21.43 14.43
N HIS A 236 -17.80 -21.89 13.97
CA HIS A 236 -17.98 -23.26 13.53
C HIS A 236 -18.44 -23.32 12.08
N ARG A 237 -18.22 -24.48 11.47
CA ARG A 237 -18.75 -24.80 10.16
C ARG A 237 -19.11 -26.27 10.10
N TRP A 238 -20.35 -26.54 9.72
CA TRP A 238 -20.77 -27.85 9.29
C TRP A 238 -20.46 -28.04 7.82
N GLN A 239 -19.84 -29.16 7.49
CA GLN A 239 -19.54 -29.52 6.11
C GLN A 239 -19.98 -30.95 5.85
N ALA A 240 -20.87 -31.13 4.88
CA ALA A 240 -21.21 -32.43 4.35
C ALA A 240 -20.02 -32.95 3.53
N GLN A 241 -19.43 -34.06 3.95
CA GLN A 241 -18.31 -34.66 3.25
C GLN A 241 -18.36 -36.19 3.30
N ARG A 242 -17.79 -36.83 2.27
CA ARG A 242 -17.55 -38.26 2.31
C ARG A 242 -16.39 -38.53 3.25
N VAL A 243 -16.64 -39.28 4.31
CA VAL A 243 -15.63 -39.65 5.29
C VAL A 243 -15.01 -40.98 4.85
N ALA A 244 -13.70 -40.97 4.59
CA ALA A 244 -12.95 -42.18 4.24
C ALA A 244 -13.10 -43.23 5.35
N GLY A 245 -13.44 -44.47 4.98
CA GLY A 245 -13.71 -45.56 5.92
C GLY A 245 -15.17 -45.66 6.41
N SER A 246 -16.07 -44.78 5.96
CA SER A 246 -17.51 -44.93 6.22
C SER A 246 -18.14 -46.01 5.33
N ALA A 247 -19.01 -46.85 5.91
CA ALA A 247 -19.82 -47.82 5.17
C ALA A 247 -21.03 -47.18 4.46
N SER A 248 -21.34 -45.92 4.75
CA SER A 248 -22.45 -45.19 4.13
C SER A 248 -22.01 -44.48 2.85
N VAL A 249 -22.86 -44.56 1.81
CA VAL A 249 -22.69 -43.83 0.54
C VAL A 249 -23.11 -42.36 0.63
N LEU A 250 -23.81 -41.99 1.71
CA LEU A 250 -24.28 -40.63 1.96
C LEU A 250 -23.17 -39.80 2.63
N PRO A 251 -23.03 -38.50 2.27
CA PRO A 251 -22.16 -37.58 2.99
C PRO A 251 -22.52 -37.53 4.47
N GLN A 252 -21.50 -37.45 5.33
CA GLN A 252 -21.68 -37.22 6.76
C GLN A 252 -21.43 -35.75 7.07
N TRP A 253 -22.22 -35.19 7.97
CA TRP A 253 -21.97 -33.86 8.51
C TRP A 253 -20.77 -33.91 9.44
N VAL A 254 -19.79 -33.05 9.17
CA VAL A 254 -18.61 -32.92 10.01
C VAL A 254 -18.48 -31.49 10.51
N LEU A 255 -18.37 -31.36 11.83
CA LEU A 255 -18.16 -30.10 12.51
C LEU A 255 -16.69 -29.70 12.47
N TYR A 256 -16.42 -28.49 12.00
CA TYR A 256 -15.13 -27.83 12.12
C TYR A 256 -15.25 -26.63 13.06
N ALA A 257 -14.29 -26.48 13.96
CA ALA A 257 -14.05 -25.25 14.70
C ALA A 257 -12.92 -24.48 14.03
N HIS A 258 -13.09 -23.17 13.93
CA HIS A 258 -12.10 -22.25 13.40
C HIS A 258 -11.79 -21.16 14.42
N ALA A 259 -10.53 -20.75 14.51
CA ALA A 259 -10.12 -19.66 15.39
C ALA A 259 -9.07 -18.77 14.73
N ALA A 260 -9.12 -17.47 15.03
CA ALA A 260 -8.15 -16.48 14.57
C ALA A 260 -8.07 -15.29 15.53
N VAL A 261 -6.94 -14.58 15.51
CA VAL A 261 -6.76 -13.29 16.19
C VAL A 261 -7.38 -12.19 15.34
N VAL A 262 -8.20 -11.35 15.96
CA VAL A 262 -8.85 -10.19 15.36
C VAL A 262 -8.27 -8.92 15.97
N LEU A 263 -8.04 -7.90 15.13
CA LEU A 263 -7.75 -6.52 15.52
C LEU A 263 -8.92 -5.63 15.12
N LYS A 264 -9.43 -4.83 16.05
CA LYS A 264 -10.26 -3.66 15.77
C LYS A 264 -9.95 -2.56 16.78
N ARG A 265 -9.59 -1.37 16.35
CA ARG A 265 -9.23 -0.26 17.25
C ARG A 265 -9.50 1.09 16.65
N ASP A 266 -9.53 2.13 17.48
CA ASP A 266 -9.40 3.50 17.00
C ASP A 266 -7.98 3.75 16.49
N ILE A 267 -7.87 4.55 15.42
CA ILE A 267 -6.61 4.88 14.77
C ILE A 267 -6.68 6.27 14.15
N ASP A 268 -5.53 6.93 14.08
CA ASP A 268 -5.38 8.24 13.48
C ASP A 268 -4.44 8.18 12.26
N GLY A 269 -5.00 8.43 11.07
CA GLY A 269 -4.26 8.39 9.81
C GLY A 269 -3.24 9.53 9.61
N ARG A 270 -3.21 10.55 10.47
CA ARG A 270 -2.43 11.79 10.24
C ARG A 270 -0.91 11.61 10.29
N TYR A 271 -0.41 10.45 10.74
CA TYR A 271 1.00 10.11 10.61
C TYR A 271 1.51 10.13 9.15
N GLN A 272 0.62 9.89 8.17
CA GLN A 272 0.97 9.98 6.75
C GLN A 272 1.55 11.34 6.33
N TRP A 273 1.26 12.41 7.08
CA TRP A 273 1.77 13.74 6.79
C TRP A 273 3.23 13.95 7.22
N VAL A 274 3.84 13.00 7.94
CA VAL A 274 5.28 13.02 8.26
C VAL A 274 6.10 12.74 7.01
N ALA A 275 5.73 11.71 6.24
CA ALA A 275 6.39 11.38 4.97
C ALA A 275 6.27 12.55 3.96
N LEU A 276 5.10 13.20 3.92
CA LEU A 276 4.88 14.40 3.10
C LEU A 276 5.87 15.53 3.45
N ARG A 277 6.02 15.87 4.73
CA ARG A 277 6.97 16.91 5.18
C ARG A 277 8.41 16.57 4.82
N LEU A 278 8.79 15.30 4.96
CA LEU A 278 10.13 14.84 4.59
C LEU A 278 10.40 15.05 3.10
N ILE A 279 9.49 14.60 2.23
CA ILE A 279 9.69 14.79 0.78
C ILE A 279 9.67 16.26 0.41
N GLN A 280 8.79 17.06 1.02
CA GLN A 280 8.67 18.49 0.75
C GLN A 280 9.98 19.21 1.07
N GLN A 281 10.60 18.90 2.21
CA GLN A 281 11.89 19.45 2.60
C GLN A 281 13.01 19.06 1.61
N ARG A 282 13.08 17.78 1.21
CA ARG A 282 14.09 17.32 0.25
C ARG A 282 13.89 17.92 -1.14
N ALA A 283 12.64 18.07 -1.57
CA ALA A 283 12.28 18.69 -2.83
C ALA A 283 12.61 20.19 -2.85
N ALA A 284 12.28 20.91 -1.78
CA ALA A 284 12.60 22.33 -1.64
C ALA A 284 14.12 22.56 -1.67
N ALA A 285 14.90 21.72 -1.00
CA ALA A 285 16.36 21.75 -1.05
C ALA A 285 16.93 21.49 -2.46
N ALA A 286 16.20 20.76 -3.31
CA ALA A 286 16.53 20.54 -4.72
C ALA A 286 16.00 21.64 -5.66
N GLY A 287 15.31 22.67 -5.14
CA GLY A 287 14.80 23.81 -5.89
C GLY A 287 13.34 23.69 -6.35
N VAL A 288 12.59 22.69 -5.88
CA VAL A 288 11.14 22.60 -6.10
C VAL A 288 10.43 23.73 -5.36
N ARG A 289 9.47 24.38 -6.02
CA ARG A 289 8.68 25.47 -5.43
C ARG A 289 7.29 24.98 -5.09
N TRP A 290 6.84 25.32 -3.89
CA TRP A 290 5.51 25.01 -3.37
C TRP A 290 4.68 26.29 -3.26
N LEU A 291 3.36 26.15 -3.27
CA LEU A 291 2.46 27.27 -3.01
C LEU A 291 2.44 27.64 -1.51
N ALA A 292 2.61 26.65 -0.65
CA ALA A 292 2.68 26.79 0.81
C ALA A 292 3.49 25.62 1.40
N ASP A 293 4.07 25.82 2.58
CA ASP A 293 4.65 24.73 3.36
C ASP A 293 3.54 23.89 4.01
N ALA A 294 3.78 22.59 4.24
CA ALA A 294 2.76 21.71 4.80
C ALA A 294 2.32 22.12 6.23
N ASP A 295 3.15 22.87 6.94
CA ASP A 295 2.83 23.42 8.25
C ASP A 295 1.90 24.64 8.20
N ASP A 296 1.76 25.28 7.03
CA ASP A 296 0.86 26.41 6.80
C ASP A 296 -0.53 25.98 6.30
N VAL A 297 -0.72 24.69 6.00
CA VAL A 297 -1.96 24.14 5.47
C VAL A 297 -2.76 23.49 6.59
N ALA A 298 -3.92 24.07 6.93
CA ALA A 298 -4.73 23.65 8.07
C ALA A 298 -5.14 22.17 7.99
N GLU A 299 -5.47 21.67 6.81
CA GLU A 299 -5.86 20.28 6.53
C GLU A 299 -4.71 19.28 6.75
N LEU A 300 -3.46 19.74 6.86
CA LEU A 300 -2.26 18.92 7.04
C LEU A 300 -1.63 19.08 8.45
N THR A 301 -2.39 19.64 9.40
CA THR A 301 -1.93 19.95 10.76
C THR A 301 -1.69 18.71 11.62
N LEU A 302 -0.43 18.39 11.91
CA LEU A 302 -0.11 17.29 12.80
C LEU A 302 -0.68 17.47 14.22
N PRO A 303 -1.26 16.41 14.82
CA PRO A 303 -1.51 16.34 16.25
C PRO A 303 -0.27 16.75 17.05
N ASP A 304 -0.46 17.44 18.17
CA ASP A 304 0.65 17.91 19.02
C ASP A 304 1.58 16.76 19.43
N VAL A 305 1.02 15.58 19.68
CA VAL A 305 1.80 14.39 20.05
C VAL A 305 2.67 13.85 18.90
N LEU A 306 2.28 14.09 17.63
CA LEU A 306 3.07 13.69 16.46
C LEU A 306 4.17 14.71 16.10
N ARG A 307 4.06 15.98 16.52
CA ARG A 307 5.05 17.02 16.19
C ARG A 307 6.48 16.67 16.60
N PRO A 308 6.79 16.25 17.85
CA PRO A 308 8.15 15.89 18.22
C PRO A 308 8.66 14.64 17.50
N ILE A 309 7.77 13.71 17.15
CA ILE A 309 8.08 12.50 16.38
C ILE A 309 8.44 12.89 14.94
N ALA A 310 7.63 13.73 14.32
CA ALA A 310 7.86 14.24 12.97
C ALA A 310 9.19 14.98 12.88
N ALA A 311 9.50 15.86 13.84
CA ALA A 311 10.77 16.59 13.88
C ALA A 311 11.98 15.64 13.89
N ARG A 312 11.94 14.58 14.72
CA ARG A 312 12.99 13.55 14.75
C ARG A 312 13.13 12.84 13.42
N LEU A 313 12.04 12.29 12.88
CA LEU A 313 12.07 11.53 11.63
C LEU A 313 12.53 12.37 10.44
N VAL A 314 12.06 13.62 10.32
CA VAL A 314 12.47 14.56 9.26
C VAL A 314 13.97 14.89 9.36
N SER A 315 14.50 15.01 10.58
CA SER A 315 15.94 15.21 10.82
C SER A 315 16.79 13.94 10.70
N GLY A 316 16.19 12.78 10.41
CA GLY A 316 16.89 11.50 10.31
C GLY A 316 17.29 10.89 11.65
N GLN A 317 16.70 11.35 12.76
CA GLN A 317 16.92 10.79 14.09
C GLN A 317 16.01 9.59 14.35
N ALA A 318 16.55 8.58 15.04
CA ALA A 318 15.77 7.44 15.50
C ALA A 318 14.75 7.85 16.57
N LEU A 319 13.64 7.12 16.61
CA LEU A 319 12.63 7.24 17.66
C LEU A 319 13.08 6.48 18.91
N ASP A 320 12.64 6.96 20.07
CA ASP A 320 12.75 6.18 21.30
C ASP A 320 11.62 5.15 21.42
N ALA A 321 11.77 4.24 22.39
CA ALA A 321 10.82 3.15 22.59
C ALA A 321 9.39 3.63 22.90
N ALA A 322 9.24 4.75 23.61
CA ALA A 322 7.93 5.31 23.94
C ALA A 322 7.24 5.90 22.70
N GLN A 323 8.01 6.57 21.84
CA GLN A 323 7.53 7.08 20.56
C GLN A 323 7.16 5.94 19.59
N GLU A 324 7.99 4.90 19.48
CA GLU A 324 7.68 3.71 18.69
C GLU A 324 6.39 3.01 19.18
N GLN A 325 6.24 2.87 20.49
CA GLN A 325 5.04 2.28 21.08
C GLN A 325 3.80 3.12 20.82
N LEU A 326 3.87 4.45 21.01
CA LEU A 326 2.76 5.36 20.73
C LEU A 326 2.32 5.27 19.26
N LEU A 327 3.29 5.32 18.34
CA LEU A 327 3.01 5.18 16.91
C LEU A 327 2.30 3.86 16.62
N ARG A 328 2.84 2.76 17.14
CA ARG A 328 2.27 1.43 16.94
C ARG A 328 0.85 1.30 17.46
N GLN A 329 0.54 1.92 18.60
CA GLN A 329 -0.78 1.85 19.24
C GLN A 329 -1.85 2.66 18.50
N HIS A 330 -1.49 3.85 17.99
CA HIS A 330 -2.48 4.85 17.59
C HIS A 330 -2.38 5.37 16.15
N TYR A 331 -1.29 5.11 15.44
CA TYR A 331 -1.00 5.78 14.16
C TYR A 331 -0.54 4.84 13.04
N LEU A 332 0.14 3.75 13.36
CA LEU A 332 0.64 2.78 12.37
C LEU A 332 -0.38 1.65 12.18
N MET A 333 -0.83 1.49 10.93
CA MET A 333 -1.82 0.49 10.55
C MET A 333 -1.18 -0.90 10.41
N GLN A 334 -1.98 -1.94 10.59
CA GLN A 334 -1.69 -3.31 10.17
C GLN A 334 -2.21 -3.54 8.74
N SER A 335 -1.37 -3.31 7.74
CA SER A 335 -1.75 -3.56 6.33
C SER A 335 -1.86 -5.05 6.04
N ALA A 336 -0.98 -5.88 6.63
CA ALA A 336 -0.99 -7.32 6.42
C ALA A 336 -2.04 -8.01 7.30
N HIS A 337 -2.93 -8.77 6.67
CA HIS A 337 -3.99 -9.51 7.35
C HIS A 337 -4.54 -10.64 6.47
N TRP A 338 -5.29 -11.52 7.11
CA TRP A 338 -5.93 -12.69 6.51
C TRP A 338 -7.43 -12.51 6.28
N ASN A 339 -7.93 -11.26 6.20
CA ASN A 339 -9.27 -11.04 5.67
C ASN A 339 -9.37 -11.57 4.24
N PHE A 340 -10.52 -12.16 3.94
CA PHE A 340 -10.85 -12.62 2.61
C PHE A 340 -11.28 -11.43 1.75
N ASP A 341 -10.69 -11.30 0.58
CA ASP A 341 -11.25 -10.48 -0.48
C ASP A 341 -11.96 -11.43 -1.43
N ALA A 342 -13.30 -11.43 -1.40
CA ALA A 342 -14.07 -12.11 -2.42
C ALA A 342 -13.85 -11.36 -3.73
N LEU A 343 -13.08 -11.95 -4.65
CA LEU A 343 -12.96 -11.47 -6.02
C LEU A 343 -14.35 -11.53 -6.67
N GLY A 344 -15.13 -10.45 -6.49
CA GLY A 344 -16.53 -10.38 -6.91
C GLY A 344 -17.43 -9.44 -6.09
N ASP A 345 -17.05 -9.02 -4.87
CA ASP A 345 -17.87 -8.12 -4.04
C ASP A 345 -17.02 -7.04 -3.37
N THR A 346 -16.59 -6.05 -4.16
CA THR A 346 -16.05 -4.76 -3.70
C THR A 346 -17.13 -3.86 -3.05
N ALA A 347 -18.17 -4.45 -2.45
CA ALA A 347 -19.29 -3.74 -1.82
C ALA A 347 -19.42 -3.99 -0.30
N LEU A 348 -18.66 -4.92 0.28
CA LEU A 348 -18.71 -5.18 1.73
C LEU A 348 -17.79 -4.30 2.59
N LEU A 349 -17.09 -3.34 1.99
CA LEU A 349 -16.25 -2.37 2.71
C LEU A 349 -16.94 -1.01 2.98
N TYR A 350 -18.15 -0.77 2.45
CA TYR A 350 -18.87 0.51 2.65
C TYR A 350 -20.37 0.38 3.00
N ALA A 351 -20.86 -0.83 3.27
CA ALA A 351 -22.25 -1.04 3.72
C ALA A 351 -22.27 -1.89 4.99
N ALA A 352 -21.89 -1.27 6.11
CA ALA A 352 -22.21 -1.80 7.43
C ALA A 352 -23.24 -0.88 8.07
N ASP A 353 -24.50 -1.03 7.67
CA ASP A 353 -25.64 -0.59 8.50
C ASP A 353 -25.92 -1.65 9.57
N GLU A 354 -26.37 -1.16 10.73
CA GLU A 354 -26.67 -1.92 11.93
C GLU A 354 -27.70 -3.04 11.65
N GLY A 355 -27.31 -4.31 11.82
CA GLY A 355 -28.33 -5.36 11.89
C GLY A 355 -27.97 -6.78 11.47
N THR A 356 -26.74 -7.11 11.07
CA THR A 356 -26.46 -8.49 10.61
C THR A 356 -25.19 -9.07 11.23
N ARG A 357 -25.41 -9.91 12.25
CA ARG A 357 -24.51 -10.96 12.70
C ARG A 357 -24.37 -12.03 11.60
N GLU A 358 -23.60 -11.78 10.56
CA GLU A 358 -23.09 -12.86 9.70
C GLU A 358 -21.62 -12.60 9.38
N LEU A 359 -20.74 -13.42 9.96
CA LEU A 359 -19.33 -13.47 9.59
C LEU A 359 -19.21 -13.81 8.09
N PRO A 360 -18.24 -13.23 7.35
CA PRO A 360 -18.12 -13.36 5.89
C PRO A 360 -17.52 -14.70 5.47
N TYR A 361 -18.10 -15.82 5.91
CA TYR A 361 -17.63 -17.16 5.59
C TYR A 361 -18.54 -17.83 4.55
N ARG A 362 -18.30 -17.59 3.26
CA ARG A 362 -18.80 -18.41 2.15
C ARG A 362 -17.65 -18.76 1.20
N PRO A 363 -17.08 -19.98 1.26
CA PRO A 363 -15.94 -20.33 0.41
C PRO A 363 -16.39 -20.63 -1.03
N GLY A 364 -16.08 -19.72 -1.96
CA GLY A 364 -16.04 -19.99 -3.40
C GLY A 364 -14.67 -20.52 -3.86
N PRO A 365 -14.53 -20.98 -5.12
CA PRO A 365 -13.37 -21.74 -5.61
C PRO A 365 -12.06 -20.95 -5.78
N GLY A 366 -11.98 -19.68 -5.34
CA GLY A 366 -10.78 -18.86 -5.39
C GLY A 366 -10.68 -17.94 -4.19
N LEU A 367 -10.37 -18.48 -3.01
CA LEU A 367 -10.04 -17.67 -1.84
C LEU A 367 -8.67 -17.00 -2.06
N PHE A 368 -8.67 -15.68 -2.22
CA PHE A 368 -7.45 -14.90 -2.37
C PHE A 368 -7.31 -13.94 -1.18
N TYR A 369 -6.17 -14.03 -0.50
CA TYR A 369 -5.83 -13.09 0.57
C TYR A 369 -4.91 -12.02 -0.02
N ILE A 370 -5.47 -10.94 -0.56
CA ILE A 370 -4.68 -9.88 -1.23
C ILE A 370 -3.69 -9.25 -0.25
N ASN A 371 -4.08 -9.13 1.01
CA ASN A 371 -3.29 -8.53 2.06
C ASN A 371 -2.52 -9.54 2.91
N ARG A 372 -2.33 -10.80 2.46
CA ARG A 372 -1.59 -11.77 3.27
C ARG A 372 -0.15 -11.31 3.53
N PRO A 373 0.38 -11.54 4.75
CA PRO A 373 1.80 -11.34 5.02
C PRO A 373 2.66 -12.31 4.19
N THR A 374 3.94 -11.98 4.03
CA THR A 374 4.97 -12.94 3.62
C THR A 374 5.16 -14.03 4.66
N GLU A 375 5.67 -15.20 4.25
CA GLU A 375 5.79 -16.37 5.13
C GLU A 375 6.78 -16.13 6.29
N ASP A 376 7.81 -15.33 6.06
CA ASP A 376 8.84 -14.99 7.04
C ASP A 376 8.57 -13.67 7.79
N GLY A 377 7.44 -13.00 7.48
CA GLY A 377 7.07 -11.70 8.04
C GLY A 377 7.99 -10.56 7.59
N LYS A 378 8.82 -10.76 6.57
CA LYS A 378 9.72 -9.73 6.03
C LYS A 378 9.26 -9.27 4.66
N ARG A 379 9.47 -7.99 4.39
CA ARG A 379 9.19 -7.42 3.07
C ARG A 379 10.10 -8.00 2.01
N VAL A 380 9.54 -8.36 0.86
CA VAL A 380 10.34 -8.59 -0.35
C VAL A 380 10.86 -7.25 -0.87
N VAL A 381 12.17 -7.14 -1.06
CA VAL A 381 12.82 -5.96 -1.62
C VAL A 381 13.49 -6.36 -2.94
N LEU A 382 13.07 -5.70 -4.02
CA LEU A 382 13.58 -5.85 -5.36
C LEU A 382 14.68 -4.82 -5.60
N PRO A 383 15.77 -5.18 -6.30
CA PRO A 383 16.85 -4.26 -6.60
C PRO A 383 16.43 -3.16 -7.60
N ASN A 384 17.20 -2.09 -7.66
CA ASN A 384 17.06 -1.01 -8.62
C ASN A 384 17.62 -1.42 -10.01
N VAL A 385 16.92 -2.32 -10.70
CA VAL A 385 17.32 -2.86 -12.02
C VAL A 385 16.17 -2.93 -13.00
#